data_AF-A0A962AQ51-F1
#
_entry.id   AF-A0A962AQ51-F1
#
_cell.length_a   1.000
_cell.length_b   1.000
_cell.length_c   1.000
_cell.angle_alpha   90.00
_cell.angle_beta   90.00
_cell.angle_gamma   90.00
#
_symmetry.space_group_name_H-M   'P 1'
#
loop_
_entity.id
_entity.type
_entity.pdbx_description
1 polymer ?
#
loop_
_entity_poly.entity_id
_entity_poly.type
_entity_poly.pdbx_seq_one_letter_code
_entity_poly.pdbx_strand_id
1 'polypeptide(L)'
;VEPLSIDEAFLDLSGTERLHHGPPAQTLARFARDVEAEVGISVSVGLSYCKFLAKLASDMDKPRGFTIIGRAEAKDLLAPLPVSRIWGVGKVAAERLARDGLKSIADIQAREETDMMRTLGPEGQRLWRLANGIDHRAVSPDREAKSISSETTFDTDVSDEETLVRVLHALTEKVAARLKKAELAGCSITLKLKTADFRIRTRSRSGLRPTQLAARIFPIAREMLGPEIGKARYRLIGVGVGDLVDGAEGDAADLADPDIGKVKAAETAIDAIRAKFGGDAVVKGIGFGKTR
;
A
#
# COMPACT_ATOMS: atom_id res chain seq x y z
N VAL A 1 -12.28 -9.72 9.62
CA VAL A 1 -11.00 -10.09 8.95
C VAL A 1 -10.45 -8.85 8.28
N GLU A 2 -9.17 -8.54 8.41
CA GLU A 2 -8.48 -7.41 7.78
C GLU A 2 -7.31 -7.92 6.94
N PRO A 3 -7.41 -7.88 5.59
CA PRO A 3 -6.29 -8.22 4.72
C PRO A 3 -5.14 -7.21 4.86
N LEU A 4 -3.92 -7.70 5.04
CA LEU A 4 -2.71 -6.87 5.05
C LEU A 4 -1.99 -6.90 3.69
N SER A 5 -1.95 -8.08 3.08
CA SER A 5 -1.40 -8.37 1.74
C SER A 5 -2.20 -9.53 1.11
N ILE A 6 -1.74 -10.05 -0.04
CA ILE A 6 -2.36 -11.21 -0.70
C ILE A 6 -2.23 -12.51 0.14
N ASP A 7 -1.21 -12.57 1.00
CA ASP A 7 -0.80 -13.75 1.76
C ASP A 7 -0.88 -13.57 3.29
N GLU A 8 -1.30 -12.39 3.77
CA GLU A 8 -1.43 -12.10 5.20
C GLU A 8 -2.75 -11.39 5.52
N ALA A 9 -3.40 -11.79 6.61
CA ALA A 9 -4.59 -11.14 7.15
C ALA A 9 -4.64 -11.22 8.68
N PHE A 10 -5.26 -10.22 9.32
CA PHE A 10 -5.65 -10.29 10.72
C PHE A 10 -7.07 -10.79 10.88
N LEU A 11 -7.29 -11.63 11.88
CA LEU A 11 -8.61 -12.10 12.28
C LEU A 11 -8.85 -11.68 13.73
N ASP A 12 -10.00 -11.07 14.00
CA ASP A 12 -10.48 -10.88 15.36
C ASP A 12 -11.46 -12.01 15.67
N LEU A 13 -11.11 -12.81 16.67
CA LEU A 13 -11.89 -13.97 17.13
C LEU A 13 -12.59 -13.71 18.47
N SER A 14 -12.55 -12.47 18.97
CA SER A 14 -13.19 -12.10 20.23
C SER A 14 -14.70 -12.36 20.19
N GLY A 15 -15.22 -13.14 21.13
CA GLY A 15 -16.65 -13.45 21.22
C GLY A 15 -17.17 -14.47 20.20
N THR A 16 -16.27 -15.17 19.50
CA THR A 16 -16.62 -16.15 18.46
C THR A 16 -16.59 -17.61 18.94
N GLU A 17 -16.27 -17.85 20.22
CA GLU A 17 -16.02 -19.18 20.77
C GLU A 17 -17.23 -20.11 20.65
N ARG A 18 -18.44 -19.56 20.86
CA ARG A 18 -19.70 -20.30 20.70
C ARG A 18 -19.96 -20.68 19.25
N LEU A 19 -19.66 -19.79 18.32
CA LEU A 19 -19.84 -20.02 16.88
C LEU A 19 -18.86 -21.08 16.36
N HIS A 20 -17.62 -21.04 16.82
CA HIS A 20 -16.57 -21.96 16.38
C HIS A 20 -16.40 -23.19 17.27
N HIS A 21 -17.23 -23.34 18.31
CA HIS A 21 -17.19 -24.47 19.25
C HIS A 21 -15.80 -24.69 19.86
N GLY A 22 -15.12 -23.62 20.27
CA GLY A 22 -13.81 -23.72 20.91
C GLY A 22 -13.07 -22.39 21.04
N PRO A 23 -11.94 -22.36 21.77
CA PRO A 23 -11.13 -21.18 21.93
C PRO A 23 -10.41 -20.78 20.62
N PRO A 24 -9.98 -19.52 20.47
CA PRO A 24 -9.31 -19.02 19.27
C PRO A 24 -8.15 -19.89 18.78
N ALA A 25 -7.36 -20.47 19.70
CA ALA A 25 -6.24 -21.36 19.35
C ALA A 25 -6.69 -22.60 18.57
N GLN A 26 -7.78 -23.26 19.01
CA GLN A 26 -8.31 -24.44 18.33
C GLN A 26 -8.96 -24.07 16.99
N THR A 27 -9.65 -22.93 16.94
CA THR A 27 -10.25 -22.41 15.71
C THR A 27 -9.18 -22.16 14.64
N LEU A 28 -8.07 -21.51 14.99
CA LEU A 28 -6.99 -21.25 14.04
C LEU A 28 -6.22 -22.51 13.65
N ALA A 29 -6.07 -23.49 14.56
CA ALA A 29 -5.44 -24.77 14.23
C ALA A 29 -6.27 -25.57 13.22
N ARG A 30 -7.60 -25.58 13.37
CA ARG A 30 -8.51 -26.15 12.37
C ARG A 30 -8.40 -25.41 11.04
N PHE A 31 -8.46 -24.08 11.08
CA PHE A 31 -8.30 -23.25 9.88
C PHE A 31 -7.00 -23.57 9.12
N ALA A 32 -5.86 -23.64 9.81
CA ALA A 32 -4.58 -23.94 9.16
C ALA A 32 -4.58 -25.33 8.48
N ARG A 33 -5.17 -26.33 9.14
CA ARG A 33 -5.35 -27.67 8.57
C ARG A 33 -6.27 -27.66 7.35
N ASP A 34 -7.38 -26.93 7.43
CA ASP A 34 -8.39 -26.89 6.37
C ASP A 34 -7.84 -26.16 5.12
N VAL A 35 -7.07 -25.08 5.30
CA VAL A 35 -6.33 -24.42 4.20
C VAL A 35 -5.36 -25.39 3.53
N GLU A 36 -4.62 -26.19 4.31
CA GLU A 36 -3.71 -27.18 3.74
C GLU A 36 -4.45 -28.28 2.99
N ALA A 37 -5.57 -28.77 3.51
CA ALA A 37 -6.36 -29.83 2.90
C ALA A 37 -7.09 -29.38 1.61
N GLU A 38 -7.62 -28.16 1.60
CA GLU A 38 -8.47 -27.66 0.51
C GLU A 38 -7.68 -26.90 -0.57
N VAL A 39 -6.67 -26.12 -0.17
CA VAL A 39 -5.89 -25.26 -1.08
C VAL A 39 -4.53 -25.86 -1.42
N GLY A 40 -4.02 -26.78 -0.59
CA GLY A 40 -2.71 -27.42 -0.80
C GLY A 40 -1.53 -26.54 -0.41
N ILE A 41 -1.75 -25.48 0.39
CA ILE A 41 -0.71 -24.59 0.91
C ILE A 41 -0.73 -24.58 2.44
N SER A 42 0.43 -24.40 3.06
CA SER A 42 0.52 -24.24 4.50
C SER A 42 0.51 -22.79 4.93
N VAL A 43 -0.06 -22.50 6.10
CA VAL A 43 -0.01 -21.18 6.75
C VAL A 43 0.73 -21.27 8.09
N SER A 44 1.38 -20.18 8.48
CA SER A 44 1.88 -19.99 9.85
C SER A 44 0.92 -19.08 10.61
N VAL A 45 0.62 -19.44 11.85
CA VAL A 45 -0.36 -18.75 12.68
C VAL A 45 0.32 -18.09 13.88
N GLY A 46 0.02 -16.82 14.10
CA GLY A 46 0.33 -16.10 15.32
C GLY A 46 -0.95 -15.69 16.04
N LEU A 47 -1.09 -16.10 17.30
CA LEU A 47 -2.24 -15.73 18.14
C LEU A 47 -1.77 -14.86 19.31
N SER A 48 -2.38 -13.69 19.47
CA SER A 48 -2.17 -12.85 20.63
C SER A 48 -3.36 -11.92 20.84
N TYR A 49 -3.30 -11.09 21.88
CA TYR A 49 -4.35 -10.17 22.29
C TYR A 49 -4.31 -8.82 21.56
N CYS A 50 -3.31 -8.57 20.72
CA CYS A 50 -3.19 -7.37 19.91
C CYS A 50 -2.47 -7.66 18.57
N LYS A 51 -2.66 -6.80 17.57
CA LYS A 51 -2.14 -7.01 16.22
C LYS A 51 -0.62 -7.14 16.17
N PHE A 52 0.11 -6.25 16.86
CA PHE A 52 1.56 -6.31 16.87
C PHE A 52 2.10 -7.66 17.32
N LEU A 53 1.63 -8.16 18.47
CA LEU A 53 2.10 -9.44 19.00
C LEU A 53 1.62 -10.62 18.17
N ALA A 54 0.41 -10.57 17.62
CA ALA A 54 -0.07 -11.61 16.70
C ALA A 54 0.82 -11.71 15.45
N LYS A 55 1.21 -10.56 14.86
CA LYS A 55 2.14 -10.53 13.73
C LYS A 55 3.55 -11.01 14.11
N LEU A 56 4.06 -10.59 15.27
CA LEU A 56 5.35 -11.06 15.76
C LEU A 56 5.36 -12.58 15.95
N ALA A 57 4.30 -13.12 16.58
CA ALA A 57 4.13 -14.55 16.80
C ALA A 57 4.09 -15.34 15.49
N SER A 58 3.38 -14.85 14.46
CA SER A 58 3.28 -15.55 13.17
C SER A 58 4.63 -15.69 12.46
N ASP A 59 5.60 -14.82 12.77
CA ASP A 59 6.94 -14.83 12.19
C ASP A 59 7.97 -15.64 13.00
N MET A 60 7.67 -16.04 14.24
CA MET A 60 8.64 -16.70 15.14
C MET A 60 8.97 -18.14 14.75
N ASP A 61 7.98 -18.88 14.26
CA ASP A 61 8.07 -20.32 14.02
C ASP A 61 7.75 -20.68 12.55
N LYS A 62 8.08 -19.79 11.61
CA LYS A 62 7.93 -20.08 10.18
C LYS A 62 8.96 -21.15 9.73
N PRO A 63 8.61 -22.06 8.79
CA PRO A 63 7.30 -22.26 8.16
C PRO A 63 6.37 -23.20 8.96
N ARG A 64 5.06 -23.20 8.69
CA ARG A 64 4.04 -24.06 9.33
C ARG A 64 3.88 -23.93 10.85
N GLY A 65 4.54 -22.98 11.50
CA GLY A 65 4.42 -22.81 12.94
C GLY A 65 3.09 -22.27 13.44
N PHE A 66 2.89 -22.47 14.75
CA PHE A 66 1.75 -21.96 15.51
C PHE A 66 2.28 -21.39 16.83
N THR A 67 2.37 -20.06 16.92
CA THR A 67 2.89 -19.38 18.12
C THR A 67 1.80 -18.59 18.82
N ILE A 68 1.76 -18.68 20.15
CA ILE A 68 0.85 -17.91 21.00
C ILE A 68 1.68 -17.00 21.91
N ILE A 69 1.34 -15.72 21.98
CA ILE A 69 1.91 -14.79 22.96
C ILE A 69 0.77 -14.26 23.84
N GLY A 70 0.76 -14.62 25.12
CA GLY A 70 -0.14 -14.14 26.14
C GLY A 70 0.29 -12.80 26.75
N ARG A 71 -0.61 -12.20 27.55
CA ARG A 71 -0.39 -10.89 28.21
C ARG A 71 0.69 -10.93 29.29
N ALA A 72 0.82 -12.06 29.98
CA ALA A 72 1.69 -12.19 31.15
C ALA A 72 3.17 -12.20 30.73
N GLU A 73 3.47 -12.90 29.65
CA GLU A 73 4.83 -13.10 29.14
C GLU A 73 5.27 -12.05 28.11
N ALA A 74 4.33 -11.28 27.53
CA ALA A 74 4.62 -10.42 26.38
C ALA A 74 5.78 -9.46 26.62
N LYS A 75 5.82 -8.76 27.75
CA LYS A 75 6.86 -7.75 28.02
C LYS A 75 8.25 -8.38 28.12
N ASP A 76 8.36 -9.49 28.84
CA ASP A 76 9.63 -10.19 29.07
C ASP A 76 10.11 -10.90 27.79
N LEU A 77 9.18 -11.48 27.02
CA LEU A 77 9.46 -12.10 25.72
C LEU A 77 9.98 -11.06 24.70
N LEU A 78 9.45 -9.84 24.74
CA LEU A 78 9.87 -8.75 23.86
C LEU A 78 11.26 -8.21 24.22
N ALA A 79 11.57 -8.09 25.51
CA ALA A 79 12.77 -7.40 26.01
C ALA A 79 14.10 -7.77 25.29
N PRO A 80 14.45 -9.05 25.07
CA PRO A 80 15.73 -9.40 24.44
C PRO A 80 15.76 -9.18 22.91
N LEU A 81 14.62 -8.91 22.28
CA LEU A 81 14.56 -8.75 20.84
C LEU A 81 15.18 -7.43 20.37
N PRO A 82 15.78 -7.36 19.17
CA PRO A 82 16.23 -6.11 18.60
C PRO A 82 15.04 -5.21 18.23
N VAL A 83 15.23 -3.90 18.24
CA VAL A 83 14.18 -2.91 17.89
C VAL A 83 13.58 -3.13 16.49
N SER A 84 14.33 -3.75 15.57
CA SER A 84 13.85 -4.11 14.23
C SER A 84 12.74 -5.17 14.24
N ARG A 85 12.48 -5.85 15.36
CA ARG A 85 11.32 -6.76 15.51
C ARG A 85 10.03 -6.01 15.80
N ILE A 86 10.08 -4.72 16.16
CA ILE A 86 8.88 -3.91 16.34
C ILE A 86 8.25 -3.65 14.96
N TRP A 87 6.95 -3.95 14.84
CA TRP A 87 6.24 -3.78 13.56
C TRP A 87 6.19 -2.29 13.15
N GLY A 88 6.73 -2.02 11.97
CA GLY A 88 6.90 -0.67 11.40
C GLY A 88 8.33 -0.13 11.52
N VAL A 89 9.23 -0.82 12.25
CA VAL A 89 10.65 -0.44 12.32
C VAL A 89 11.43 -1.16 11.21
N GLY A 90 11.61 -0.47 10.08
CA GLY A 90 12.50 -0.92 9.01
C GLY A 90 13.99 -0.70 9.32
N LYS A 91 14.87 -1.21 8.44
CA LYS A 91 16.34 -1.12 8.59
C LYS A 91 16.85 0.28 8.91
N VAL A 92 16.40 1.30 8.16
CA VAL A 92 16.82 2.70 8.36
C VAL A 92 16.38 3.26 9.71
N ALA A 93 15.16 2.91 10.15
CA ALA A 93 14.65 3.33 11.45
C ALA A 93 15.43 2.65 12.58
N ALA A 94 15.72 1.34 12.45
CA ALA A 94 16.55 0.61 13.41
C ALA A 94 17.97 1.19 13.52
N GLU A 95 18.60 1.55 12.41
CA GLU A 95 19.92 2.20 12.40
C GLU A 95 19.90 3.59 13.07
N ARG A 96 18.82 4.33 12.93
CA ARG A 96 18.62 5.60 13.65
C ARG A 96 18.48 5.37 15.15
N LEU A 97 17.59 4.46 15.56
CA LEU A 97 17.38 4.10 16.97
C LEU A 97 18.68 3.60 17.62
N ALA A 98 19.46 2.79 16.90
CA ALA A 98 20.73 2.27 17.39
C ALA A 98 21.78 3.38 17.64
N ARG A 99 21.77 4.47 16.86
CA ARG A 99 22.62 5.65 17.10
C ARG A 99 22.21 6.42 18.36
N ASP A 100 20.93 6.36 18.71
CA ASP A 100 20.37 6.94 19.94
C ASP A 100 20.48 5.99 21.15
N GLY A 101 21.21 4.88 21.01
CA GLY A 101 21.44 3.88 22.06
C GLY A 101 20.29 2.89 22.26
N LEU A 102 19.30 2.87 21.37
CA LEU A 102 18.13 1.97 21.42
C LEU A 102 18.34 0.81 20.44
N LYS A 103 18.97 -0.28 20.88
CA LYS A 103 19.28 -1.44 20.03
C LYS A 103 18.33 -2.60 20.27
N SER A 104 17.90 -2.78 21.51
CA SER A 104 16.95 -3.80 21.95
C SER A 104 15.61 -3.18 22.36
N ILE A 105 14.57 -4.00 22.44
CA ILE A 105 13.28 -3.58 22.98
C ILE A 105 13.41 -3.25 24.47
N ALA A 106 14.27 -3.95 25.22
CA ALA A 106 14.60 -3.61 26.61
C ALA A 106 15.10 -2.17 26.77
N ASP A 107 15.93 -1.68 25.83
CA ASP A 107 16.42 -0.29 25.87
C ASP A 107 15.28 0.73 25.79
N ILE A 108 14.22 0.41 25.04
CA ILE A 108 13.01 1.24 24.95
C ILE A 108 12.15 1.09 26.22
N GLN A 109 11.98 -0.14 26.71
CA GLN A 109 11.21 -0.42 27.93
C GLN A 109 11.79 0.27 29.17
N ALA A 110 13.10 0.53 29.19
CA ALA A 110 13.79 1.25 30.26
C ALA A 110 13.59 2.77 30.24
N ARG A 111 12.93 3.32 29.21
CA ARG A 111 12.61 4.75 29.11
C ARG A 111 11.17 5.02 29.58
N GLU A 112 10.89 6.27 29.94
CA GLU A 112 9.53 6.75 30.18
C GLU A 112 8.79 7.02 28.85
N GLU A 113 7.48 6.81 28.80
CA GLU A 113 6.67 7.07 27.60
C GLU A 113 6.77 8.54 27.16
N THR A 114 6.78 9.46 28.13
CA THR A 114 6.87 10.91 27.91
C THR A 114 8.24 11.32 27.36
N ASP A 115 9.31 10.67 27.79
CA ASP A 115 10.66 10.91 27.27
C ASP A 115 10.78 10.44 25.82
N MET A 116 10.20 9.28 25.50
CA MET A 116 10.16 8.77 24.13
C MET A 116 9.36 9.70 23.21
N MET A 117 8.22 10.21 23.69
CA MET A 117 7.43 11.23 22.99
C MET A 117 8.22 12.52 22.76
N ARG A 118 8.97 12.99 23.77
CA ARG A 118 9.77 14.22 23.67
C ARG A 118 10.90 14.10 22.64
N THR A 119 11.60 12.96 22.62
CA THR A 119 12.79 12.78 21.77
C THR A 119 12.47 12.38 20.33
N LEU A 120 11.45 11.53 20.14
CA LEU A 120 11.11 10.95 18.83
C LEU A 120 9.71 11.33 18.34
N GLY A 121 9.01 12.21 19.05
CA GLY A 121 7.65 12.64 18.70
C GLY A 121 6.61 11.52 18.87
N PRO A 122 5.48 11.60 18.14
CA PRO A 122 4.42 10.59 18.19
C PRO A 122 4.91 9.16 17.90
N GLU A 123 5.94 9.01 17.07
CA GLU A 123 6.53 7.70 16.77
C GLU A 123 7.26 7.12 17.99
N GLY A 124 7.93 7.96 18.79
CA GLY A 124 8.54 7.52 20.05
C GLY A 124 7.53 6.93 21.03
N GLN A 125 6.41 7.63 21.22
CA GLN A 125 5.29 7.14 22.03
C GLN A 125 4.76 5.80 21.49
N ARG A 126 4.57 5.69 20.17
CA ARG A 126 4.13 4.45 19.52
C ARG A 126 5.12 3.30 19.78
N LEU A 127 6.42 3.54 19.61
CA LEU A 127 7.47 2.55 19.85
C LEU A 127 7.49 2.08 21.30
N TRP A 128 7.36 3.00 22.26
CA TRP A 128 7.31 2.68 23.68
C TRP A 128 6.10 1.78 24.02
N ARG A 129 4.93 2.10 23.48
CA ARG A 129 3.72 1.29 23.68
C ARG A 129 3.90 -0.12 23.12
N LEU A 130 4.39 -0.25 21.88
CA LEU A 130 4.64 -1.55 21.27
C LEU A 130 5.71 -2.36 22.02
N ALA A 131 6.78 -1.70 22.47
CA ALA A 131 7.83 -2.32 23.30
C ALA A 131 7.27 -2.92 24.60
N ASN A 132 6.20 -2.34 25.15
CA ASN A 132 5.50 -2.83 26.34
C ASN A 132 4.28 -3.72 26.00
N GLY A 133 4.14 -4.18 24.75
CA GLY A 133 3.03 -5.05 24.33
C GLY A 133 1.67 -4.34 24.26
N ILE A 134 1.65 -3.01 24.18
CA ILE A 134 0.45 -2.18 24.11
C ILE A 134 0.19 -1.78 22.66
N ASP A 135 -0.90 -2.29 22.08
CA ASP A 135 -1.38 -1.94 20.74
C ASP A 135 -2.90 -1.95 20.72
N HIS A 136 -3.50 -0.77 20.58
CA HIS A 136 -4.96 -0.58 20.63
C HIS A 136 -5.63 -0.64 19.24
N ARG A 137 -4.88 -0.93 18.16
CA ARG A 137 -5.45 -0.99 16.81
C ARG A 137 -6.39 -2.18 16.69
N ALA A 138 -7.68 -1.91 16.47
CA ALA A 138 -8.69 -2.92 16.17
C ALA A 138 -8.52 -3.50 14.76
N VAL A 139 -8.97 -4.73 14.54
CA VAL A 139 -9.08 -5.35 13.22
C VAL A 139 -10.26 -4.71 12.49
N SER A 140 -9.99 -4.02 11.38
CA SER A 140 -10.96 -3.34 10.54
C SER A 140 -11.04 -4.01 9.17
N PRO A 141 -12.20 -4.55 8.76
CA PRO A 141 -12.36 -5.08 7.41
C PRO A 141 -12.28 -3.97 6.35
N ASP A 142 -12.65 -2.75 6.72
CA ASP A 142 -12.69 -1.61 5.81
C ASP A 142 -11.33 -0.94 5.75
N ARG A 143 -10.75 -0.92 4.55
CA ARG A 143 -9.59 -0.09 4.21
C ARG A 143 -9.95 0.73 2.99
N GLU A 144 -10.39 1.96 3.22
CA GLU A 144 -10.51 2.94 2.14
C GLU A 144 -9.15 3.13 1.47
N ALA A 145 -9.12 2.99 0.15
CA ALA A 145 -7.92 3.28 -0.62
C ALA A 145 -7.60 4.77 -0.47
N LYS A 146 -6.37 5.10 -0.05
CA LYS A 146 -5.91 6.50 0.02
C LYS A 146 -5.44 7.05 -1.32
N SER A 147 -5.09 6.15 -2.23
CA SER A 147 -4.61 6.47 -3.57
C SER A 147 -4.70 5.24 -4.46
N ILE A 148 -4.83 5.45 -5.76
CA ILE A 148 -4.73 4.42 -6.80
C ILE A 148 -3.58 4.80 -7.73
N SER A 149 -2.60 3.89 -7.89
CA SER A 149 -1.42 4.13 -8.71
C SER A 149 -1.06 2.94 -9.59
N SER A 150 -0.26 3.23 -10.61
CA SER A 150 0.39 2.23 -11.46
C SER A 150 1.80 2.69 -11.77
N GLU A 151 2.76 1.79 -11.63
CA GLU A 151 4.16 2.02 -11.95
C GLU A 151 4.74 0.84 -12.73
N THR A 152 5.80 1.10 -13.48
CA THR A 152 6.57 0.07 -14.17
C THR A 152 8.05 0.29 -13.97
N THR A 153 8.78 -0.78 -13.71
CA THR A 153 10.24 -0.79 -13.77
C THR A 153 10.64 -1.15 -15.20
N PHE A 154 11.59 -0.43 -15.78
CA PHE A 154 12.12 -0.69 -17.10
C PHE A 154 13.18 -1.78 -17.07
N ASP A 155 13.27 -2.58 -18.12
CA ASP A 155 14.33 -3.57 -18.29
C ASP A 155 15.70 -2.91 -18.50
N THR A 156 15.71 -1.80 -19.23
CA THR A 156 16.88 -0.92 -19.44
C THR A 156 16.52 0.50 -19.04
N ASP A 157 17.41 1.20 -18.34
CA ASP A 157 17.13 2.56 -17.87
C ASP A 157 16.90 3.53 -19.05
N VAL A 158 15.80 4.28 -18.99
CA VAL A 158 15.26 5.11 -20.08
C VAL A 158 15.47 6.60 -19.79
N SER A 159 15.83 7.38 -20.79
CA SER A 159 15.87 8.85 -20.69
C SER A 159 15.18 9.58 -21.84
N ASP A 160 14.75 8.87 -22.88
CA ASP A 160 14.11 9.49 -24.04
C ASP A 160 12.66 9.88 -23.73
N GLU A 161 12.28 11.06 -24.21
CA GLU A 161 10.95 11.62 -23.96
C GLU A 161 9.85 10.73 -24.54
N GLU A 162 10.03 10.23 -25.77
CA GLU A 162 9.00 9.46 -26.48
C GLU A 162 8.60 8.21 -25.68
N THR A 163 9.56 7.43 -25.22
CA THR A 163 9.30 6.22 -24.42
C THR A 163 8.68 6.57 -23.07
N LEU A 164 9.21 7.59 -22.37
CA LEU A 164 8.68 7.99 -21.07
C LEU A 164 7.23 8.48 -21.18
N VAL A 165 6.91 9.31 -22.18
CA VAL A 165 5.56 9.84 -22.41
C VAL A 165 4.60 8.73 -22.81
N ARG A 166 5.00 7.81 -23.70
CA ARG A 166 4.19 6.65 -24.11
C ARG A 166 3.85 5.75 -22.92
N VAL A 167 4.85 5.43 -22.10
CA VAL A 167 4.66 4.57 -20.92
C VAL A 167 3.80 5.29 -19.87
N LEU A 168 4.03 6.58 -19.65
CA LEU A 168 3.21 7.38 -18.74
C LEU A 168 1.73 7.42 -19.17
N HIS A 169 1.46 7.52 -20.47
CA HIS A 169 0.09 7.45 -21.01
C HIS A 169 -0.56 6.10 -20.68
N ALA A 170 0.12 4.99 -20.96
CA ALA A 170 -0.40 3.65 -20.69
C ALA A 170 -0.66 3.42 -19.18
N LEU A 171 0.22 3.91 -18.31
CA LEU A 171 0.02 3.85 -16.86
C LEU A 171 -1.17 4.72 -16.42
N THR A 172 -1.36 5.88 -17.06
CA THR A 172 -2.51 6.76 -16.78
C THR A 172 -3.83 6.09 -17.16
N GLU A 173 -3.90 5.40 -18.30
CA GLU A 173 -5.09 4.62 -18.67
C GLU A 173 -5.40 3.52 -17.65
N LYS A 174 -4.38 2.82 -17.16
CA LYS A 174 -4.54 1.80 -16.11
C LYS A 174 -5.08 2.40 -14.80
N VAL A 175 -4.58 3.57 -14.40
CA VAL A 175 -5.06 4.27 -13.20
C VAL A 175 -6.51 4.72 -13.38
N ALA A 176 -6.85 5.33 -14.52
CA ALA A 176 -8.21 5.74 -14.82
C ALA A 176 -9.21 4.57 -14.82
N ALA A 177 -8.85 3.44 -15.44
CA ALA A 177 -9.69 2.24 -15.42
C ALA A 177 -9.88 1.69 -14.00
N ARG A 178 -8.85 1.73 -13.16
CA ARG A 178 -8.93 1.31 -11.74
C ARG A 178 -9.79 2.25 -10.90
N LEU A 179 -9.68 3.56 -11.12
CA LEU A 179 -10.54 4.57 -10.48
C LEU A 179 -12.02 4.32 -10.80
N LYS A 180 -12.35 4.19 -12.09
CA LYS A 180 -13.71 3.87 -12.55
C LYS A 180 -14.24 2.56 -11.97
N LYS A 181 -13.42 1.50 -11.97
CA LYS A 181 -13.81 0.19 -11.39
C LYS A 181 -14.04 0.26 -9.88
N ALA A 182 -13.32 1.12 -9.18
CA ALA A 182 -13.48 1.34 -7.75
C ALA A 182 -14.60 2.35 -7.43
N GLU A 183 -15.23 2.95 -8.44
CA GLU A 183 -16.21 4.05 -8.29
C GLU A 183 -15.61 5.24 -7.53
N LEU A 184 -14.34 5.56 -7.80
CA LEU A 184 -13.60 6.64 -7.15
C LEU A 184 -13.09 7.67 -8.17
N ALA A 185 -13.03 8.92 -7.75
CA ALA A 185 -12.30 10.00 -8.41
C ALA A 185 -11.23 10.55 -7.45
N GLY A 186 -10.30 11.38 -7.94
CA GLY A 186 -9.31 12.00 -7.05
C GLY A 186 -8.94 13.43 -7.39
N CYS A 187 -8.42 14.12 -6.38
CA CYS A 187 -8.12 15.55 -6.41
C CYS A 187 -6.61 15.85 -6.43
N SER A 188 -5.76 14.83 -6.45
CA SER A 188 -4.32 14.98 -6.64
C SER A 188 -3.74 13.94 -7.58
N ILE A 189 -2.67 14.33 -8.29
CA ILE A 189 -1.90 13.46 -9.18
C ILE A 189 -0.44 13.51 -8.74
N THR A 190 0.18 12.34 -8.63
CA THR A 190 1.58 12.17 -8.28
C THR A 190 2.32 11.43 -9.39
N LEU A 191 3.37 12.05 -9.93
CA LEU A 191 4.38 11.41 -10.78
C LEU A 191 5.55 10.93 -9.92
N LYS A 192 5.92 9.67 -10.07
CA LYS A 192 7.07 9.04 -9.43
C LYS A 192 8.07 8.60 -10.48
N LEU A 193 9.33 8.95 -10.27
CA LEU A 193 10.45 8.52 -11.09
C LEU A 193 11.52 7.93 -10.17
N LYS A 194 12.14 6.83 -10.59
CA LYS A 194 13.33 6.28 -9.93
C LYS A 194 14.49 6.34 -10.90
N THR A 195 15.58 6.95 -10.51
CA THR A 195 16.80 7.02 -11.32
C THR A 195 17.57 5.70 -11.29
N ALA A 196 18.54 5.55 -12.20
CA ALA A 196 19.44 4.39 -12.26
C ALA A 196 20.22 4.15 -10.96
N ASP A 197 20.56 5.21 -10.22
CA ASP A 197 21.18 5.17 -8.88
C ASP A 197 20.16 4.99 -7.74
N PHE A 198 18.96 4.49 -8.05
CA PHE A 198 17.89 4.15 -7.11
C PHE A 198 17.31 5.33 -6.30
N ARG A 199 17.62 6.58 -6.66
CA ARG A 199 17.03 7.77 -6.05
C ARG A 199 15.61 7.99 -6.57
N ILE A 200 14.69 8.31 -5.67
CA ILE A 200 13.29 8.59 -6.01
C ILE A 200 13.09 10.10 -6.18
N ARG A 201 12.45 10.49 -7.27
CA ARG A 201 11.95 11.84 -7.51
C ARG A 201 10.44 11.79 -7.63
N THR A 202 9.78 12.63 -6.84
CA THR A 202 8.31 12.73 -6.83
C THR A 202 7.90 14.15 -7.21
N ARG A 203 6.89 14.27 -8.07
CA ARG A 203 6.19 15.53 -8.37
C ARG A 203 4.72 15.30 -8.10
N SER A 204 4.08 16.23 -7.41
CA SER A 204 2.67 16.12 -7.06
C SER A 204 1.95 17.43 -7.33
N ARG A 205 0.71 17.33 -7.81
CA ARG A 205 -0.20 18.46 -7.95
C ARG A 205 -1.51 18.08 -7.26
N SER A 206 -1.93 18.90 -6.31
CA SER A 206 -3.16 18.72 -5.52
C SER A 206 -4.14 19.86 -5.77
N GLY A 207 -5.36 19.76 -5.22
CA GLY A 207 -6.40 20.76 -5.40
C GLY A 207 -7.01 20.76 -6.80
N LEU A 208 -6.95 19.63 -7.48
CA LEU A 208 -7.60 19.44 -8.77
C LEU A 208 -9.09 19.21 -8.57
N ARG A 209 -9.90 19.59 -9.57
CA ARG A 209 -11.28 19.11 -9.65
C ARG A 209 -11.27 17.58 -9.71
N PRO A 210 -12.13 16.88 -8.95
CA PRO A 210 -12.19 15.43 -8.93
C PRO A 210 -12.25 14.86 -10.35
N THR A 211 -11.34 13.93 -10.66
CA THR A 211 -11.32 13.27 -11.96
C THR A 211 -10.96 11.80 -11.86
N GLN A 212 -11.56 11.02 -12.75
CA GLN A 212 -11.25 9.61 -12.99
C GLN A 212 -10.87 9.35 -14.46
N LEU A 213 -10.71 10.41 -15.26
CA LEU A 213 -10.45 10.31 -16.70
C LEU A 213 -8.97 10.40 -17.03
N ALA A 214 -8.51 9.48 -17.87
CA ALA A 214 -7.13 9.48 -18.36
C ALA A 214 -6.83 10.77 -19.14
N ALA A 215 -7.82 11.28 -19.88
CA ALA A 215 -7.74 12.54 -20.62
C ALA A 215 -7.42 13.77 -19.75
N ARG A 216 -7.78 13.77 -18.46
CA ARG A 216 -7.44 14.86 -17.53
C ARG A 216 -6.20 14.59 -16.72
N ILE A 217 -5.96 13.33 -16.37
CA ILE A 217 -4.79 12.94 -15.59
C ILE A 217 -3.51 13.07 -16.41
N PHE A 218 -3.52 12.61 -17.67
CA PHE A 218 -2.31 12.50 -18.50
C PHE A 218 -1.66 13.85 -18.82
N PRO A 219 -2.38 14.91 -19.25
CA PRO A 219 -1.76 16.20 -19.52
C PRO A 219 -1.03 16.77 -18.30
N ILE A 220 -1.62 16.64 -17.10
CA ILE A 220 -1.03 17.11 -15.85
C ILE A 220 0.23 16.28 -15.51
N ALA A 221 0.15 14.95 -15.64
CA ALA A 221 1.29 14.09 -15.42
C ALA A 221 2.44 14.37 -16.41
N ARG A 222 2.12 14.66 -17.68
CA ARG A 222 3.08 15.02 -18.72
C ARG A 222 3.74 16.37 -18.44
N GLU A 223 2.98 17.36 -17.98
CA GLU A 223 3.52 18.66 -17.55
C GLU A 223 4.55 18.47 -16.42
N MET A 224 4.24 17.60 -15.45
CA MET A 224 5.18 17.26 -14.37
C MET A 224 6.42 16.47 -14.85
N LEU A 225 6.29 15.69 -15.92
CA LEU A 225 7.39 14.94 -16.53
C LEU A 225 8.35 15.86 -17.31
N GLY A 226 7.85 16.92 -17.94
CA GLY A 226 8.63 17.83 -18.79
C GLY A 226 9.96 18.28 -18.16
N PRO A 227 9.96 18.83 -16.93
CA PRO A 227 11.18 19.23 -16.24
C PRO A 227 12.13 18.09 -15.88
N GLU A 228 11.71 16.83 -15.93
CA GLU A 228 12.53 15.66 -15.58
C GLU A 228 13.20 15.01 -16.80
N ILE A 229 12.73 15.31 -18.01
CA ILE A 229 13.31 14.79 -19.25
C ILE A 229 14.77 15.24 -19.37
N GLY A 230 15.66 14.30 -19.74
CA GLY A 230 17.09 14.56 -19.93
C GLY A 230 17.91 14.78 -18.65
N LYS A 231 17.30 14.87 -17.47
CA LYS A 231 18.03 15.09 -16.20
C LYS A 231 18.69 13.84 -15.64
N ALA A 232 18.23 12.66 -16.02
CA ALA A 232 18.75 11.37 -15.58
C ALA A 232 18.27 10.25 -16.51
N ARG A 233 18.85 9.07 -16.36
CA ARG A 233 18.23 7.81 -16.80
C ARG A 233 17.34 7.27 -15.69
N TYR A 234 16.16 6.84 -16.06
CA TYR A 234 15.12 6.38 -15.16
C TYR A 234 14.93 4.88 -15.29
N ARG A 235 14.97 4.21 -14.14
CA ARG A 235 14.70 2.77 -13.98
C ARG A 235 13.22 2.48 -13.75
N LEU A 236 12.45 3.46 -13.27
CA LEU A 236 11.01 3.31 -13.03
C LEU A 236 10.28 4.62 -13.27
N ILE A 237 9.08 4.53 -13.83
CA ILE A 237 8.10 5.60 -13.90
C ILE A 237 6.76 5.11 -13.34
N GLY A 238 6.05 5.99 -12.64
CA GLY A 238 4.75 5.71 -12.06
C GLY A 238 3.88 6.95 -11.99
N VAL A 239 2.58 6.75 -12.08
CA VAL A 239 1.57 7.79 -11.85
C VAL A 239 0.55 7.27 -10.84
N GLY A 240 0.10 8.14 -9.96
CA GLY A 240 -0.94 7.85 -8.98
C GLY A 240 -1.90 9.00 -8.81
N VAL A 241 -3.14 8.67 -8.46
CA VAL A 241 -4.19 9.61 -8.09
C VAL A 241 -4.49 9.41 -6.61
N GLY A 242 -4.55 10.52 -5.86
CA GLY A 242 -4.83 10.56 -4.42
C GLY A 242 -5.95 11.55 -4.11
N ASP A 243 -6.16 11.78 -2.80
CA ASP A 243 -7.28 12.58 -2.29
C ASP A 243 -8.60 12.08 -2.88
N LEU A 244 -8.86 10.78 -2.67
CA LEU A 244 -9.95 10.09 -3.31
C LEU A 244 -11.30 10.52 -2.75
N VAL A 245 -12.27 10.66 -3.64
CA VAL A 245 -13.68 11.00 -3.37
C VAL A 245 -14.58 10.06 -4.17
N ASP A 246 -15.89 10.14 -3.93
CA ASP A 246 -16.88 9.36 -4.67
C ASP A 246 -16.77 9.64 -6.19
N GLY A 247 -16.79 8.59 -7.00
CA GLY A 247 -16.69 8.68 -8.47
C GLY A 247 -17.83 9.47 -9.12
N ALA A 248 -18.97 9.63 -8.43
CA ALA A 248 -20.07 10.49 -8.85
C ALA A 248 -19.71 11.99 -8.81
N GLU A 249 -18.79 12.40 -7.92
CA GLU A 249 -18.23 13.75 -7.89
C GLU A 249 -17.21 13.98 -9.02
N GLY A 250 -16.70 12.90 -9.60
CA GLY A 250 -15.72 12.89 -10.68
C GLY A 250 -16.28 13.34 -12.02
N ASP A 251 -15.65 14.36 -12.60
CA ASP A 251 -15.91 14.82 -13.97
C ASP A 251 -17.38 15.20 -14.22
N ALA A 252 -18.00 15.83 -13.22
CA ALA A 252 -19.34 16.40 -13.34
C ALA A 252 -19.41 17.40 -14.51
N ALA A 253 -20.54 17.41 -15.21
CA ALA A 253 -20.79 18.35 -16.30
C ALA A 253 -20.74 19.78 -15.75
N ASP A 254 -19.79 20.56 -16.24
CA ASP A 254 -19.55 21.93 -15.87
C ASP A 254 -19.77 22.80 -17.10
N LEU A 255 -20.40 23.97 -16.93
CA LEU A 255 -20.55 24.98 -17.98
C LEU A 255 -19.19 25.42 -18.55
N ALA A 256 -18.12 25.30 -17.75
CA ALA A 256 -16.75 25.61 -18.16
C ALA A 256 -16.09 24.52 -19.03
N ASP A 257 -16.65 23.32 -19.13
CA ASP A 257 -16.09 22.20 -19.91
C ASP A 257 -17.22 21.38 -20.58
N PRO A 258 -17.86 21.91 -21.63
CA PRO A 258 -19.05 21.32 -22.23
C PRO A 258 -18.79 19.96 -22.91
N ASP A 259 -17.54 19.65 -23.26
CA ASP A 259 -17.17 18.40 -23.91
C ASP A 259 -16.81 17.28 -22.92
N ILE A 260 -16.72 17.56 -21.62
CA ILE A 260 -16.33 16.57 -20.61
C ILE A 260 -17.24 15.34 -20.61
N GLY A 261 -18.55 15.54 -20.84
CA GLY A 261 -19.52 14.46 -20.93
C GLY A 261 -19.23 13.52 -22.10
N LYS A 262 -18.81 14.06 -23.25
CA LYS A 262 -18.42 13.27 -24.43
C LYS A 262 -17.13 12.50 -24.17
N VAL A 263 -16.14 13.14 -23.53
CA VAL A 263 -14.86 12.51 -23.17
C VAL A 263 -15.09 11.37 -22.19
N LYS A 264 -15.91 11.59 -21.15
CA LYS A 264 -16.29 10.56 -20.18
C LYS A 264 -16.97 9.38 -20.86
N ALA A 265 -17.96 9.64 -21.73
CA ALA A 265 -18.66 8.60 -22.47
C ALA A 265 -17.69 7.79 -23.38
N ALA A 266 -16.78 8.46 -24.07
CA ALA A 266 -15.80 7.81 -24.94
C ALA A 266 -14.83 6.91 -24.16
N GLU A 267 -14.28 7.39 -23.02
CA GLU A 267 -13.39 6.56 -22.21
C GLU A 267 -14.11 5.37 -21.58
N THR A 268 -15.33 5.56 -21.07
CA THR A 268 -16.14 4.45 -20.54
C THR A 268 -16.44 3.40 -21.61
N ALA A 269 -16.71 3.83 -22.85
CA ALA A 269 -16.90 2.89 -23.97
C ALA A 269 -15.62 2.11 -24.31
N ILE A 270 -14.46 2.77 -24.34
CA ILE A 270 -13.17 2.12 -24.55
C ILE A 270 -12.89 1.08 -23.45
N ASP A 271 -13.15 1.43 -22.19
CA ASP A 271 -12.94 0.52 -21.06
C ASP A 271 -13.88 -0.69 -21.13
N ALA A 272 -15.15 -0.49 -21.51
CA ALA A 272 -16.10 -1.58 -21.70
C ALA A 272 -15.66 -2.56 -22.80
N ILE A 273 -15.11 -2.04 -23.91
CA ILE A 273 -14.55 -2.86 -24.99
C ILE A 273 -13.33 -3.63 -24.48
N ARG A 274 -12.39 -2.97 -23.78
CA ARG A 274 -11.20 -3.62 -23.22
C ARG A 274 -11.53 -4.68 -22.18
N ALA A 275 -12.57 -4.48 -21.38
CA ALA A 275 -13.04 -5.47 -20.41
C ALA A 275 -13.59 -6.74 -21.08
N LYS A 276 -14.21 -6.60 -22.26
CA LYS A 276 -14.81 -7.73 -23.00
C LYS A 276 -13.83 -8.46 -23.92
N PHE A 277 -12.91 -7.73 -24.55
CA PHE A 277 -12.07 -8.24 -25.64
C PHE A 277 -10.55 -8.21 -25.33
N GLY A 278 -10.16 -7.75 -24.14
CA GLY A 278 -8.76 -7.62 -23.73
C GLY A 278 -8.19 -6.20 -23.90
N GLY A 279 -7.11 -5.92 -23.18
CA GLY A 279 -6.53 -4.57 -23.09
C GLY A 279 -6.06 -3.97 -24.43
N ASP A 280 -5.70 -4.84 -25.38
CA ASP A 280 -5.18 -4.44 -26.70
C ASP A 280 -6.29 -4.26 -27.75
N ALA A 281 -7.56 -4.48 -27.39
CA ALA A 281 -8.69 -4.38 -28.34
C ALA A 281 -8.87 -2.97 -28.92
N VAL A 282 -8.54 -1.93 -28.14
CA VAL A 282 -8.56 -0.52 -28.58
C VAL A 282 -7.39 0.21 -27.95
N VAL A 283 -6.57 0.85 -28.78
CA VAL A 283 -5.38 1.61 -28.36
C VAL A 283 -5.47 3.03 -28.93
N LYS A 284 -5.25 4.06 -28.10
CA LYS A 284 -5.15 5.44 -28.59
C LYS A 284 -3.85 5.61 -29.38
N GLY A 285 -3.82 6.46 -30.39
CA GLY A 285 -2.66 6.65 -31.28
C GLY A 285 -1.33 6.96 -30.56
N ILE A 286 -1.36 7.61 -29.39
CA ILE A 286 -0.17 7.84 -28.53
C ILE A 286 0.45 6.54 -28.01
N GLY A 287 -0.33 5.48 -27.85
CA GLY A 287 0.15 4.15 -27.47
C GLY A 287 0.80 3.37 -28.62
N PHE A 288 0.65 3.85 -29.87
CA PHE A 288 1.17 3.20 -31.07
C PHE A 288 2.64 3.61 -31.29
N GLY A 289 3.57 2.82 -30.74
CA GLY A 289 5.00 2.96 -31.02
C GLY A 289 5.49 1.79 -31.86
N LYS A 290 6.32 2.05 -32.88
CA LYS A 290 6.98 1.00 -33.66
C LYS A 290 7.80 0.12 -32.72
N THR A 291 7.42 -1.15 -32.59
CA THR A 291 8.32 -2.20 -32.13
C THR A 291 9.47 -2.24 -33.13
N ARG A 292 10.65 -1.80 -32.73
CA ARG A 292 11.92 -2.16 -33.36
C ARG A 292 12.74 -2.92 -32.34
#